data_AF-V3ZKM6-F1
#
_entry.id   AF-V3ZKM6-F1
#
_cell.length_a   1.000
_cell.length_b   1.000
_cell.length_c   1.000
_cell.angle_alpha   90.00
_cell.angle_beta   90.00
_cell.angle_gamma   90.00
#
_symmetry.space_group_name_H-M   'P 1'
#
loop_
_entity.id
_entity.type
_entity.pdbx_description
1 polymer ?
#
loop_
_entity_poly.entity_id
_entity_poly.type
_entity_poly.pdbx_seq_one_letter_code
_entity_poly.pdbx_strand_id
1 'polypeptide(L)'
;MFLRVLCLTTLLAGVALAVGPCAPNEDFLAILGAIHKTPSYGKLTAEEKVMLTEIFAEAASCQLTVYVNTIGFSKVIGLIDHLSAGEAHFLNHYLQQHLNWEKSLSSILTKAPTKPPRTTNNPTSTTM
;
A
#
# COMPACT_ATOMS: atom_id res chain seq x y z
N MET A 1 -40.55 -9.28 -25.45
CA MET A 1 -39.30 -10.06 -25.37
C MET A 1 -38.04 -9.21 -25.05
N PHE A 2 -38.17 -7.97 -24.56
CA PHE A 2 -37.03 -7.10 -24.23
C PHE A 2 -36.80 -6.90 -22.72
N LEU A 3 -37.63 -7.51 -21.87
CA LEU A 3 -37.65 -7.28 -20.42
C LEU A 3 -36.70 -8.20 -19.62
N ARG A 4 -35.92 -9.06 -20.29
CA ARG A 4 -34.98 -10.01 -19.64
C ARG A 4 -33.50 -9.63 -19.79
N VAL A 5 -33.18 -8.65 -20.65
CA VAL A 5 -31.78 -8.28 -20.94
C VAL A 5 -31.30 -7.12 -20.06
N LEU A 6 -32.21 -6.33 -19.46
CA LEU A 6 -31.86 -5.16 -18.68
C LEU A 6 -31.45 -5.44 -17.21
N CYS A 7 -31.60 -6.68 -16.73
CA CYS A 7 -31.37 -7.04 -15.33
C CYS A 7 -30.00 -7.70 -15.07
N LEU A 8 -29.23 -7.99 -16.13
CA LEU A 8 -27.94 -8.68 -15.99
C LEU A 8 -26.71 -7.76 -16.02
N THR A 9 -26.90 -6.47 -16.33
CA THR A 9 -25.80 -5.48 -16.39
C THR A 9 -25.69 -4.62 -15.12
N THR A 10 -26.65 -4.71 -14.20
CA THR A 10 -26.71 -3.90 -12.97
C THR A 10 -26.24 -4.64 -11.71
N LEU A 11 -25.57 -5.79 -11.85
CA LEU A 11 -24.96 -6.53 -10.74
C LEU A 11 -23.42 -6.50 -10.75
N LEU A 12 -22.84 -5.44 -11.30
CA LEU A 12 -21.40 -5.13 -11.21
C LEU A 12 -21.16 -3.72 -10.66
N ALA A 13 -22.13 -3.18 -9.90
CA ALA A 13 -21.93 -2.05 -9.01
C ALA A 13 -21.68 -2.59 -7.59
N GLY A 14 -20.59 -3.33 -7.43
CA GLY A 14 -20.25 -4.00 -6.17
C GLY A 14 -18.83 -3.64 -5.75
N VAL A 15 -18.72 -2.54 -4.99
CA VAL A 15 -17.52 -2.14 -4.22
C VAL A 15 -16.34 -1.64 -5.07
N ALA A 16 -16.54 -0.52 -5.76
CA ALA A 16 -15.42 0.41 -5.96
C ALA A 16 -15.18 1.14 -4.63
N LEU A 17 -14.45 0.49 -3.71
CA LEU A 17 -13.83 1.21 -2.60
C LEU A 17 -12.95 2.28 -3.24
N ALA A 18 -13.34 3.54 -3.07
CA ALA A 18 -12.51 4.68 -3.43
C ALA A 18 -11.26 4.67 -2.53
N VAL A 19 -10.29 3.84 -2.88
CA VAL A 19 -8.91 3.99 -2.44
C VAL A 19 -8.40 5.25 -3.12
N GLY A 20 -8.52 6.38 -2.41
CA GLY A 20 -7.78 7.58 -2.76
C GLY A 20 -6.29 7.23 -2.88
N PRO A 21 -5.54 7.91 -3.76
CA PRO A 21 -4.17 7.52 -4.10
C PRO A 21 -3.34 7.40 -2.83
N CYS A 22 -2.98 6.17 -2.52
CA CYS A 22 -2.19 5.86 -1.34
C CYS A 22 -0.73 5.79 -1.72
N ALA A 23 -0.14 6.95 -2.01
CA ALA A 23 1.29 7.20 -1.85
C ALA A 23 1.65 8.58 -2.38
N PRO A 24 2.75 9.17 -1.88
CA PRO A 24 3.44 10.26 -2.56
C PRO A 24 3.81 9.85 -3.99
N ASN A 25 3.63 10.78 -4.93
CA ASN A 25 3.84 10.62 -6.38
C ASN A 25 5.25 10.18 -6.77
N GLU A 26 5.58 8.90 -6.59
CA GLU A 26 6.58 8.25 -7.42
C GLU A 26 5.79 7.53 -8.53
N ASP A 27 5.99 7.96 -9.78
CA ASP A 27 5.30 7.40 -10.94
C ASP A 27 5.58 5.90 -10.99
N PHE A 28 4.62 5.10 -10.50
CA PHE A 28 4.63 3.63 -10.57
C PHE A 28 5.07 3.15 -11.96
N LEU A 29 4.57 3.80 -13.01
CA LEU A 29 4.91 3.53 -14.40
C LEU A 29 6.38 3.83 -14.75
N ALA A 30 6.95 4.89 -14.17
CA ALA A 30 8.36 5.21 -14.34
C ALA A 30 9.25 4.16 -13.66
N ILE A 31 8.87 3.70 -12.47
CA ILE A 31 9.59 2.67 -11.72
C ILE A 31 9.50 1.31 -12.42
N LEU A 32 8.29 0.89 -12.81
CA LEU A 32 8.09 -0.35 -13.54
C LEU A 32 8.84 -0.32 -14.87
N GLY A 33 8.83 0.82 -15.56
CA GLY A 33 9.59 1.05 -16.79
C GLY A 33 11.10 1.01 -16.60
N ALA A 34 11.61 1.45 -15.45
CA ALA A 34 13.02 1.38 -15.12
C ALA A 34 13.45 -0.08 -14.85
N ILE A 35 12.66 -0.82 -14.05
CA ILE A 35 12.94 -2.21 -13.70
C ILE A 35 12.85 -3.13 -14.92
N HIS A 36 11.86 -2.94 -15.80
CA HIS A 36 11.70 -3.76 -17.01
C HIS A 36 12.90 -3.67 -17.98
N LYS A 37 13.67 -2.59 -17.92
CA LYS A 37 14.86 -2.38 -18.78
C LYS A 37 16.11 -3.07 -18.23
N THR A 38 16.03 -3.63 -17.04
CA THR A 38 17.20 -4.23 -16.37
C THR A 38 17.45 -5.66 -16.82
N PRO A 39 18.72 -6.10 -16.88
CA PRO A 39 19.06 -7.48 -17.22
C PRO A 39 18.63 -8.49 -16.16
N SER A 40 18.46 -8.07 -14.91
CA SER A 40 17.99 -8.92 -13.81
C SER A 40 16.51 -9.28 -13.97
N TYR A 41 15.68 -8.35 -14.45
CA TYR A 41 14.28 -8.61 -14.74
C TYR A 41 14.09 -9.74 -15.75
N GLY A 42 15.00 -9.86 -16.73
CA GLY A 42 14.99 -10.97 -17.69
C GLY A 42 15.16 -12.35 -17.05
N LYS A 43 15.87 -12.43 -15.92
CA LYS A 43 16.19 -13.67 -15.20
C LYS A 43 15.10 -14.10 -14.22
N LEU A 44 14.19 -13.21 -13.87
CA LEU A 44 13.04 -13.53 -13.01
C LEU A 44 12.13 -14.54 -13.71
N THR A 45 11.63 -15.48 -12.92
CA THR A 45 10.58 -16.42 -13.32
C THR A 45 9.29 -15.66 -13.63
N ALA A 46 8.35 -16.33 -14.30
CA ALA A 46 7.03 -15.73 -14.56
C ALA A 46 6.30 -15.36 -13.26
N GLU A 47 6.40 -16.22 -12.23
CA GLU A 47 5.78 -15.97 -10.92
C GLU A 47 6.40 -14.75 -10.23
N GLU A 48 7.71 -14.58 -10.27
CA GLU A 48 8.40 -13.42 -9.68
C GLU A 48 8.09 -12.11 -10.38
N LYS A 49 7.94 -12.13 -11.71
CA LYS A 49 7.50 -10.96 -12.48
C LYS A 49 6.09 -10.54 -12.10
N VAL A 50 5.19 -11.50 -11.92
CA VAL A 50 3.82 -11.26 -11.45
C VAL A 50 3.87 -10.69 -10.03
N MET A 51 4.62 -11.32 -9.13
CA MET A 51 4.75 -10.86 -7.74
C MET A 51 5.29 -9.43 -7.65
N LEU A 52 6.30 -9.09 -8.46
CA LEU A 52 6.84 -7.73 -8.51
C LEU A 52 5.79 -6.72 -8.97
N THR A 53 4.99 -7.08 -9.98
CA THR A 53 3.90 -6.25 -10.49
C THR A 53 2.80 -6.07 -9.44
N GLU A 54 2.44 -7.15 -8.74
CA GLU A 54 1.45 -7.14 -7.66
C GLU A 54 1.93 -6.30 -6.47
N ILE A 55 3.19 -6.39 -6.05
CA ILE A 55 3.77 -5.53 -5.00
C ILE A 55 3.53 -4.05 -5.31
N PHE A 56 3.82 -3.64 -6.54
CA PHE A 56 3.63 -2.24 -6.92
C PHE A 56 2.15 -1.86 -7.09
N ALA A 57 1.31 -2.76 -7.61
CA ALA A 57 -0.12 -2.53 -7.72
C ALA A 57 -0.78 -2.36 -6.33
N GLU A 58 -0.39 -3.20 -5.38
CA GLU A 58 -0.91 -3.16 -4.01
C GLU A 58 -0.33 -1.97 -3.22
N ALA A 59 0.91 -1.57 -3.50
CA ALA A 59 1.48 -0.35 -2.97
C ALA A 59 0.73 0.90 -3.44
N ALA A 60 0.24 0.92 -4.69
CA ALA A 60 -0.60 2.01 -5.21
C ALA A 60 -2.02 2.02 -4.59
N SER A 61 -2.51 0.86 -4.16
CA SER A 61 -3.85 0.67 -3.59
C SER A 61 -3.89 0.74 -2.05
N CYS A 62 -2.77 1.02 -1.36
CA CYS A 62 -2.69 1.03 0.11
C CYS A 62 -2.83 -0.34 0.77
N GLN A 63 -2.61 -1.42 0.02
CA GLN A 63 -2.82 -2.79 0.47
C GLN A 63 -1.52 -3.59 0.51
N LEU A 64 -0.36 -2.94 0.40
CA LEU A 64 0.93 -3.64 0.39
C LEU A 64 1.14 -4.45 1.68
N THR A 65 0.77 -3.89 2.83
CA THR A 65 0.85 -4.59 4.12
C THR A 65 0.01 -5.87 4.11
N VAL A 66 -1.22 -5.81 3.59
CA VAL A 66 -2.12 -6.97 3.51
C VAL A 66 -1.56 -8.01 2.55
N TYR A 67 -1.09 -7.57 1.40
CA TYR A 67 -0.52 -8.43 0.39
C TYR A 67 0.73 -9.16 0.91
N VAL A 68 1.71 -8.44 1.48
CA VAL A 68 2.94 -9.02 2.03
C VAL A 68 2.64 -10.01 3.16
N ASN A 69 1.66 -9.73 4.01
CA ASN A 69 1.21 -10.67 5.05
C ASN A 69 0.55 -11.93 4.46
N THR A 70 -0.12 -11.80 3.31
CA THR A 70 -0.82 -12.91 2.65
C THR A 70 0.14 -13.84 1.92
N ILE A 71 1.05 -13.29 1.11
CA ILE A 71 2.01 -14.09 0.35
C ILE A 71 3.19 -14.57 1.20
N GLY A 72 3.44 -13.90 2.33
CA GLY A 72 4.53 -14.15 3.25
C GLY A 72 5.81 -13.39 2.88
N PHE A 73 6.43 -12.78 3.89
CA PHE A 73 7.65 -11.97 3.72
C PHE A 73 8.82 -12.76 3.13
N SER A 74 8.90 -14.08 3.38
CA SER A 74 9.95 -14.95 2.82
C SER A 74 9.95 -14.98 1.29
N LYS A 75 8.77 -14.91 0.65
CA LYS A 75 8.68 -14.85 -0.82
C LYS A 75 9.20 -13.54 -1.37
N VAL A 76 8.92 -12.45 -0.67
CA VAL A 76 9.41 -11.11 -1.02
C VAL A 76 10.94 -11.03 -0.90
N ILE A 77 11.52 -11.64 0.14
CA ILE A 77 12.98 -11.76 0.26
C ILE A 77 13.57 -12.61 -0.87
N GLY A 78 12.95 -13.74 -1.20
CA GLY A 78 13.41 -14.58 -2.32
C GLY A 78 13.42 -13.83 -3.66
N LEU A 79 12.41 -12.97 -3.90
CA LEU A 79 12.39 -12.08 -5.07
C LEU A 79 13.56 -11.09 -5.05
N ILE A 80 13.85 -10.49 -3.89
CA ILE A 80 14.96 -9.53 -3.72
C ILE A 80 16.32 -10.19 -3.97
N ASP A 81 16.50 -11.45 -3.57
CA ASP A 81 17.76 -12.19 -3.74
C ASP A 81 18.10 -12.47 -5.22
N HIS A 82 17.10 -12.47 -6.10
CA HIS A 82 17.30 -12.66 -7.54
C HIS A 82 17.52 -11.36 -8.32
N LEU A 83 17.44 -10.22 -7.64
CA LEU A 83 17.75 -8.91 -8.20
C LEU A 83 19.24 -8.59 -8.03
N SER A 84 19.77 -7.69 -8.87
CA SER A 84 21.11 -7.14 -8.64
C SER A 84 21.13 -6.30 -7.36
N ALA A 85 22.31 -6.11 -6.76
CA ALA A 85 22.45 -5.38 -5.50
C ALA A 85 21.79 -3.98 -5.52
N GLY A 86 21.86 -3.26 -6.64
CA GLY A 86 21.23 -1.94 -6.78
C GLY A 86 19.70 -2.01 -6.79
N GLU A 87 19.14 -2.98 -7.51
CA GLU A 87 17.68 -3.19 -7.59
C GLU A 87 17.11 -3.77 -6.30
N ALA A 88 17.82 -4.70 -5.68
CA ALA A 88 17.50 -5.25 -4.38
C ALA A 88 17.45 -4.14 -3.31
N HIS A 89 18.46 -3.27 -3.30
CA HIS A 89 18.49 -2.11 -2.40
C HIS A 89 17.32 -1.15 -2.67
N PHE A 90 17.06 -0.85 -3.94
CA PHE A 90 15.95 0.01 -4.35
C PHE A 90 14.58 -0.57 -3.94
N LEU A 91 14.30 -1.83 -4.28
CA LEU A 91 13.04 -2.49 -3.94
C LEU A 91 12.85 -2.59 -2.43
N ASN A 92 13.92 -2.90 -1.68
CA ASN A 92 13.86 -2.94 -0.22
C ASN A 92 13.56 -1.55 0.38
N HIS A 93 14.20 -0.49 -0.12
CA HIS A 93 13.91 0.88 0.30
C HIS A 93 12.45 1.26 -0.03
N TYR A 94 11.99 0.94 -1.23
CA TYR A 94 10.62 1.17 -1.66
C TYR A 94 9.59 0.48 -0.74
N LEU A 95 9.79 -0.81 -0.46
CA LEU A 95 8.92 -1.59 0.43
C LEU A 95 8.90 -1.00 1.84
N GLN A 96 10.05 -0.68 2.42
CA GLN A 96 10.12 -0.08 3.75
C GLN A 96 9.40 1.27 3.81
N GLN A 97 9.60 2.12 2.80
CA GLN A 97 8.94 3.42 2.72
C GLN A 97 7.42 3.28 2.64
N HIS A 98 6.90 2.41 1.76
CA HIS A 98 5.46 2.19 1.60
C HIS A 98 4.83 1.52 2.83
N LEU A 99 5.45 0.48 3.40
CA LEU A 99 4.93 -0.18 4.60
C LEU A 99 4.90 0.76 5.81
N ASN A 100 5.94 1.60 5.98
CA ASN A 100 5.94 2.61 7.03
C ASN A 100 4.87 3.68 6.80
N TRP A 101 4.66 4.08 5.54
CA TRP A 101 3.59 5.01 5.16
C TRP A 101 2.21 4.45 5.50
N GLU A 102 1.88 3.24 5.06
CA GLU A 102 0.60 2.57 5.36
C GLU A 102 0.37 2.41 6.87
N LYS A 103 1.42 2.07 7.62
CA LYS A 103 1.38 1.99 9.09
C LYS A 103 1.06 3.36 9.71
N SER A 104 1.63 4.43 9.17
CA SER A 104 1.38 5.80 9.64
C SER A 104 -0.06 6.25 9.36
N LEU A 105 -0.62 5.92 8.19
CA LEU A 105 -2.01 6.18 7.83
C LEU A 105 -2.97 5.45 8.78
N SER A 106 -2.71 4.17 9.03
CA SER A 106 -3.50 3.37 9.96
C SER A 106 -3.53 3.98 11.37
N SER A 107 -2.37 4.48 11.85
CA SER A 107 -2.26 5.16 13.14
C SER A 107 -3.05 6.48 13.21
N ILE A 108 -3.17 7.21 12.11
CA ILE A 108 -3.94 8.47 12.06
C ILE A 108 -5.44 8.17 12.09
N LEU A 109 -5.89 7.14 11.36
CA LEU A 109 -7.29 6.72 11.34
C LEU A 109 -7.76 6.09 12.65
N THR A 110 -6.87 5.47 13.43
CA THR A 110 -7.19 4.98 14.79
C THR A 110 -7.01 6.04 15.89
N LYS A 111 -6.34 7.17 15.60
CA LYS A 111 -6.28 8.35 16.48
C LYS A 111 -7.38 9.37 16.12
N ALA A 112 -8.63 8.95 16.06
CA ALA A 112 -9.75 9.89 16.17
C ALA A 112 -9.86 10.37 17.65
N PRO A 113 -9.98 11.67 17.93
CA PRO A 113 -9.96 12.19 19.29
C PRO A 113 -11.30 11.89 19.98
N THR A 114 -11.32 10.90 20.89
CA THR A 114 -12.38 10.77 21.90
C THR A 114 -11.85 11.13 23.27
N LYS A 115 -11.62 12.43 23.49
CA LYS A 115 -11.94 13.04 24.78
C LYS A 115 -12.13 14.56 24.60
N PRO A 116 -13.27 15.14 25.03
CA PRO A 116 -13.43 16.59 25.07
C PRO A 116 -12.39 17.22 26.02
N PRO A 117 -12.00 18.49 25.80
CA PRO A 117 -11.04 19.18 26.64
C PRO A 117 -11.53 19.16 28.09
N ARG A 118 -10.74 18.55 28.97
CA ARG A 118 -10.94 18.66 30.42
C ARG A 118 -10.45 20.03 30.83
N THR A 119 -11.38 20.94 31.13
CA THR A 119 -11.09 22.23 31.76
C THR A 119 -10.34 21.98 33.07
N THR A 120 -9.08 22.38 33.12
CA THR A 120 -8.26 22.41 34.34
C THR A 120 -8.74 23.60 35.17
N ASN A 121 -9.73 23.39 36.03
CA ASN A 121 -10.07 24.32 37.08
C ASN A 121 -9.04 24.11 38.20
N ASN A 122 -8.03 24.99 38.28
CA ASN A 122 -7.14 25.06 39.43
C ASN A 122 -7.79 25.97 40.48
N PRO A 123 -8.22 25.48 41.65
CA PRO A 123 -8.44 26.35 42.80
C PRO A 123 -7.09 26.61 43.49
N THR A 124 -7.04 27.62 44.38
CA THR A 124 -5.93 27.97 45.31
C THR A 124 -5.06 29.14 44.82
N SER A 125 -4.88 30.25 45.52
CA SER A 125 -5.33 30.66 46.86
C SER A 125 -5.31 32.18 46.95
N THR A 126 -6.27 32.74 47.68
CA THR A 126 -6.21 34.05 48.29
C THR A 126 -5.05 34.10 49.30
N THR A 127 -4.19 35.10 49.20
CA THR A 127 -3.34 35.55 50.31
C THR A 127 -3.63 37.02 50.53
N MET A 128 -3.94 37.33 51.79
CA MET A 128 -4.14 38.67 52.33
C MET A 128 -2.87 39.51 52.26
#